data_AF-A0A3A0FQD8-F1
#
_entry.id   AF-A0A3A0FQD8-F1
#
_cell.length_a   1.000
_cell.length_b   1.000
_cell.length_c   1.000
_cell.angle_alpha   90.00
_cell.angle_beta   90.00
_cell.angle_gamma   90.00
#
_symmetry.space_group_name_H-M   'P 1'
#
loop_
_entity.id
_entity.type
_entity.pdbx_description
1 polymer ?
#
loop_
_entity_poly.entity_id
_entity_poly.type
_entity_poly.pdbx_seq_one_letter_code
_entity_poly.pdbx_strand_id
1 'polypeptide(L)'
;MSSAPGRYERYALIFDPSESRLGSEALGLVERGIDPLYVADVDEAHLLSLQEAGRVGALVVPGSLELDTLDVLLDRVAPQLWAGPASLVVVGPPDERAALRALRDRDVCWILREPYDAAEFRFVVAAALATEDKLDPRSGLRAPISLPVHVACDGVQRDAVIRNLSIGGAYVALDAPPAPGSAVRVDLELGDRAMQPEATVVYTQGSDAGGRAVREGGMGVAFRALEEPDRACIAAFIEDRVRCFRL
;
A
#
# COMPACT_ATOMS: atom_id res chain seq x y z
N MET A 1 -14.68 -15.75 16.12
CA MET A 1 -14.75 -14.28 15.91
C MET A 1 -13.48 -13.90 15.19
N SER A 2 -13.57 -13.64 13.89
CA SER A 2 -12.42 -13.26 13.06
C SER A 2 -12.07 -11.80 13.38
N SER A 3 -10.88 -11.54 13.89
CA SER A 3 -10.35 -10.18 14.01
C SER A 3 -10.35 -9.55 12.63
N ALA A 4 -10.95 -8.37 12.47
CA ALA A 4 -10.85 -7.62 11.22
C ALA A 4 -9.37 -7.51 10.81
N PRO A 5 -9.03 -7.70 9.53
CA PRO A 5 -7.63 -7.74 9.10
C PRO A 5 -6.90 -6.45 9.50
N GLY A 6 -5.94 -6.59 10.41
CA GLY A 6 -4.80 -5.71 10.64
C GLY A 6 -5.08 -4.21 10.67
N ARG A 7 -5.87 -3.73 11.64
CA ARG A 7 -5.93 -2.29 11.94
C ARG A 7 -4.54 -1.85 12.38
N TYR A 8 -3.99 -0.81 11.75
CA TYR A 8 -2.74 -0.21 12.21
C TYR A 8 -3.00 0.46 13.56
N GLU A 9 -2.09 0.28 14.52
CA GLU A 9 -2.16 0.98 15.81
C GLU A 9 -1.78 2.47 15.69
N ARG A 10 -1.25 2.85 14.52
CA ARG A 10 -0.72 4.18 14.20
C ARG A 10 -1.61 4.92 13.20
N TYR A 11 -1.67 6.23 13.34
CA TYR A 11 -2.39 7.15 12.47
C TYR A 11 -1.54 7.64 11.30
N ALA A 12 -2.20 7.92 10.17
CA ALA A 12 -1.64 8.70 9.07
C ALA A 12 -2.13 10.14 9.17
N LEU A 13 -1.24 11.09 9.43
CA LEU A 13 -1.57 12.52 9.44
C LEU A 13 -1.60 13.04 8.00
N ILE A 14 -2.76 13.45 7.52
CA ILE A 14 -3.00 14.00 6.18
C ILE A 14 -3.04 15.52 6.29
N PHE A 15 -2.03 16.18 5.72
CA PHE A 15 -1.96 17.64 5.66
C PHE A 15 -2.39 18.11 4.27
N ASP A 16 -3.48 18.86 4.19
CA ASP A 16 -4.10 19.27 2.92
C ASP A 16 -4.63 20.72 2.99
N PRO A 17 -3.77 21.72 2.75
CA PRO A 17 -4.08 23.13 3.01
C PRO A 17 -5.02 23.79 2.00
N SER A 18 -5.25 23.15 0.85
CA SER A 18 -6.05 23.69 -0.26
C SER A 18 -7.33 22.91 -0.55
N GLU A 19 -7.75 22.04 0.37
CA GLU A 19 -8.86 21.08 0.15
C GLU A 19 -8.66 20.31 -1.17
N SER A 20 -7.45 19.77 -1.36
CA SER A 20 -7.11 19.02 -2.55
C SER A 20 -7.81 17.65 -2.58
N ARG A 21 -7.39 16.80 -3.51
CA ARG A 21 -7.90 15.42 -3.62
C ARG A 21 -7.63 14.59 -2.37
N LEU A 22 -6.62 14.94 -1.56
CA LEU A 22 -6.21 14.17 -0.39
C LEU A 22 -7.32 14.05 0.67
N GLY A 23 -8.14 15.07 0.87
CA GLY A 23 -9.30 14.98 1.75
C GLY A 23 -10.27 13.85 1.38
N SER A 24 -10.53 13.65 0.07
CA SER A 24 -11.38 12.56 -0.41
C SER A 24 -10.71 11.19 -0.27
N GLU A 25 -9.40 11.12 -0.49
CA GLU A 25 -8.61 9.90 -0.35
C GLU A 25 -8.45 9.45 1.11
N ALA A 26 -8.41 10.41 2.05
CA ALA A 26 -8.36 10.13 3.49
C ALA A 26 -9.56 9.28 3.95
N LEU A 27 -10.78 9.58 3.49
CA LEU A 27 -11.96 8.76 3.78
C LEU A 27 -11.79 7.32 3.27
N GLY A 28 -11.15 7.17 2.11
CA GLY A 28 -10.81 5.87 1.53
C GLY A 28 -9.83 5.05 2.40
N LEU A 29 -8.96 5.69 3.18
CA LEU A 29 -8.04 4.98 4.07
C LEU A 29 -8.77 4.26 5.21
N VAL A 30 -9.82 4.87 5.76
CA VAL A 30 -10.65 4.28 6.84
C VAL A 30 -11.27 2.96 6.39
N GLU A 31 -11.87 2.96 5.19
CA GLU A 31 -12.48 1.76 4.59
C GLU A 31 -11.47 0.63 4.35
N ARG A 32 -10.18 0.97 4.37
CA ARG A 32 -9.03 0.11 4.08
C ARG A 32 -8.17 -0.20 5.31
N GLY A 33 -8.63 0.18 6.50
CA GLY A 33 -8.05 -0.16 7.80
C GLY A 33 -6.93 0.76 8.29
N ILE A 34 -6.75 1.92 7.67
CA ILE A 34 -5.82 2.96 8.11
C ILE A 34 -6.64 4.11 8.68
N ASP A 35 -6.35 4.53 9.91
CA ASP A 35 -7.02 5.66 10.55
C ASP A 35 -6.30 6.97 10.17
N PRO A 36 -6.92 7.87 9.37
CA PRO A 36 -6.34 9.15 9.04
C PRO A 36 -6.65 10.19 10.12
N LEU A 37 -5.75 11.14 10.29
CA LEU A 37 -5.97 12.40 10.98
C LEU A 37 -5.86 13.51 9.94
N TYR A 38 -6.92 14.27 9.70
CA TYR A 38 -6.92 15.31 8.67
C TYR A 38 -6.71 16.68 9.29
N VAL A 39 -5.82 17.47 8.68
CA VAL A 39 -5.50 18.85 9.10
C VAL A 39 -5.25 19.72 7.86
N ALA A 40 -5.59 21.00 7.94
CA ALA A 40 -5.40 21.95 6.83
C ALA A 40 -4.35 23.04 7.15
N ASP A 41 -3.88 23.10 8.38
CA ASP A 41 -2.96 24.12 8.87
C ASP A 41 -1.75 23.51 9.59
N VAL A 42 -0.60 24.19 9.52
CA VAL A 42 0.68 23.70 10.05
C VAL A 42 0.68 23.69 11.58
N ASP A 43 0.07 24.68 12.22
CA ASP A 43 -0.03 24.72 13.68
C ASP A 43 -0.99 23.62 14.16
N GLU A 44 -2.09 23.37 13.44
CA GLU A 44 -2.98 22.23 13.71
C GLU A 44 -2.26 20.89 13.56
N ALA A 45 -1.49 20.70 12.48
CA ALA A 45 -0.69 19.50 12.26
C ALA A 45 0.31 19.27 13.40
N HIS A 46 0.99 20.33 13.85
CA HIS A 46 1.93 20.26 14.96
C HIS A 46 1.24 19.91 16.28
N LEU A 47 0.15 20.60 16.63
CA LEU A 47 -0.61 20.33 17.85
C LEU A 47 -1.14 18.89 17.88
N LEU A 48 -1.67 18.40 16.77
CA LEU A 48 -2.21 17.05 16.68
C LEU A 48 -1.10 16.00 16.77
N SER A 49 0.06 16.26 16.17
CA SER A 49 1.23 15.39 16.30
C SER A 49 1.76 15.28 17.74
N LEU A 50 1.69 16.37 18.52
CA LEU A 50 2.03 16.37 19.94
C LEU A 50 0.98 15.63 20.78
N GLN A 51 -0.30 15.83 20.48
CA GLN A 51 -1.39 15.14 21.17
C GLN A 51 -1.31 13.62 20.97
N GLU A 52 -1.00 13.20 19.75
CA GLU A 52 -0.89 11.80 19.33
C GLU A 52 0.58 11.34 19.26
N ALA A 53 1.44 11.88 20.13
CA ALA A 53 2.87 11.59 20.14
C ALA A 53 3.16 10.08 20.18
N GLY A 54 4.00 9.61 19.26
CA GLY A 54 4.33 8.19 19.08
C GLY A 54 3.21 7.35 18.45
N ARG A 55 2.03 7.92 18.19
CA ARG A 55 0.92 7.26 17.49
C ARG A 55 0.77 7.74 16.05
N VAL A 56 1.32 8.90 15.68
CA VAL A 56 1.41 9.31 14.27
C VAL A 56 2.59 8.59 13.61
N GLY A 57 2.29 7.67 12.71
CA GLY A 57 3.31 6.85 12.04
C GLY A 57 3.69 7.34 10.64
N ALA A 58 2.90 8.21 10.04
CA ALA A 58 3.13 8.76 8.70
C ALA A 58 2.57 10.17 8.56
N LEU A 59 3.23 10.99 7.75
CA LEU A 59 2.74 12.30 7.32
C LEU A 59 2.54 12.26 5.81
N VAL A 60 1.35 12.59 5.33
CA VAL A 60 0.99 12.63 3.91
C VAL A 60 0.75 14.08 3.51
N VAL A 61 1.42 14.54 2.46
CA VAL A 61 1.34 15.92 1.96
C VAL A 61 1.11 15.94 0.44
N PRO A 62 0.47 16.98 -0.11
CA PRO A 62 0.34 17.13 -1.55
C PRO A 62 1.70 17.47 -2.18
N GLY A 63 1.94 16.97 -3.39
CA GLY A 63 3.15 17.24 -4.18
C GLY A 63 3.24 18.68 -4.68
N SER A 64 2.13 19.42 -4.62
CA SER A 64 2.06 20.86 -4.89
C SER A 64 2.41 21.73 -3.68
N LEU A 65 2.83 21.14 -2.56
CA LEU A 65 3.17 21.90 -1.36
C LEU A 65 4.46 22.70 -1.59
N GLU A 66 4.44 23.98 -1.25
CA GLU A 66 5.63 24.84 -1.28
C GLU A 66 6.73 24.29 -0.35
N LEU A 67 7.99 24.35 -0.80
CA LEU A 67 9.13 23.78 -0.07
C LEU A 67 9.32 24.43 1.30
N ASP A 68 9.09 25.73 1.43
CA ASP A 68 9.19 26.43 2.72
C ASP A 68 8.16 25.88 3.73
N THR A 69 6.94 25.57 3.28
CA THR A 69 5.92 24.96 4.15
C THR A 69 6.29 23.52 4.51
N LEU A 70 6.85 22.76 3.56
CA LEU A 70 7.37 21.43 3.83
C LEU A 70 8.49 21.46 4.87
N ASP A 71 9.41 22.43 4.80
CA ASP A 71 10.48 22.62 5.78
C ASP A 71 9.92 22.86 7.18
N VAL A 72 8.90 23.70 7.32
CA VAL A 72 8.24 23.93 8.61
C VAL A 72 7.58 22.65 9.15
N LEU A 73 6.94 21.86 8.29
CA LEU A 73 6.36 20.56 8.69
C LEU A 73 7.45 19.56 9.11
N LEU A 74 8.57 19.51 8.39
CA LEU A 74 9.70 18.65 8.73
C LEU A 74 10.33 19.06 10.06
N ASP A 75 10.45 20.36 10.35
CA ASP A 75 11.01 20.83 11.62
C ASP A 75 10.06 20.60 12.81
N ARG A 76 8.74 20.77 12.60
CA ARG A 76 7.75 20.76 13.69
C ARG A 76 7.03 19.43 13.89
N VAL A 77 6.74 18.72 12.81
CA VAL A 77 5.90 17.51 12.82
C VAL A 77 6.75 16.25 12.72
N ALA A 78 7.75 16.21 11.84
CA ALA A 78 8.56 15.01 11.64
C ALA A 78 9.21 14.46 12.92
N PRO A 79 9.71 15.28 13.89
CA PRO A 79 10.26 14.77 15.15
C PRO A 79 9.24 14.03 16.03
N GLN A 80 7.94 14.22 15.78
CA GLN A 80 6.86 13.52 16.49
C GLN A 80 6.41 12.25 15.76
N LEU A 81 6.83 12.06 14.50
CA LEU A 81 6.52 10.88 13.71
C LEU A 81 7.36 9.70 14.19
N TRP A 82 6.76 8.51 14.14
CA TRP A 82 7.41 7.28 14.56
C TRP A 82 8.79 7.07 13.90
N ALA A 83 8.91 7.19 12.58
CA ALA A 83 10.18 7.03 11.85
C ALA A 83 10.75 8.35 11.29
N GLY A 84 10.39 9.48 11.88
CA GLY A 84 10.88 10.79 11.43
C GLY A 84 10.50 11.12 9.97
N PRO A 85 11.36 11.87 9.24
CA PRO A 85 11.14 12.25 7.84
C PRO A 85 10.97 11.08 6.86
N ALA A 86 11.52 9.90 7.18
CA ALA A 86 11.41 8.72 6.33
C ALA A 86 9.98 8.18 6.21
N SER A 87 9.09 8.57 7.14
CA SER A 87 7.66 8.27 7.13
C SER A 87 6.81 9.33 6.40
N LEU A 88 7.43 10.31 5.75
CA LEU A 88 6.73 11.30 4.94
C LEU A 88 6.41 10.74 3.54
N VAL A 89 5.16 10.94 3.09
CA VAL A 89 4.65 10.58 1.78
C VAL A 89 4.24 11.84 1.03
N VAL A 90 4.82 12.06 -0.15
CA VAL A 90 4.41 13.13 -1.06
C VAL A 90 3.49 12.57 -2.14
N VAL A 91 2.31 13.18 -2.33
CA VAL A 91 1.28 12.68 -3.26
C VAL A 91 0.94 13.74 -4.31
N GLY A 92 1.18 13.46 -5.58
CA GLY A 92 0.92 14.42 -6.66
C GLY A 92 2.09 14.49 -7.64
N PRO A 93 2.26 15.59 -8.38
CA PRO A 93 3.26 15.69 -9.44
C PRO A 93 4.53 16.45 -9.01
N PRO A 94 5.51 15.86 -8.29
CA PRO A 94 6.86 16.41 -8.28
C PRO A 94 7.61 15.82 -9.48
N ASP A 95 7.12 16.02 -10.71
CA ASP A 95 7.77 15.44 -11.91
C ASP A 95 9.03 16.20 -12.31
N GLU A 96 9.24 17.39 -11.74
CA GLU A 96 10.46 18.15 -11.96
C GLU A 96 11.65 17.55 -11.20
N ARG A 97 12.73 17.25 -11.92
CA ARG A 97 13.97 16.70 -11.35
C ARG A 97 14.52 17.54 -10.19
N ALA A 98 14.32 18.86 -10.22
CA ALA A 98 14.72 19.76 -9.15
C ALA A 98 13.91 19.53 -7.87
N ALA A 99 12.58 19.40 -7.98
CA ALA A 99 11.70 19.09 -6.86
C ALA A 99 12.05 17.72 -6.24
N LEU A 100 12.27 16.68 -7.07
CA LEU A 100 12.66 15.35 -6.57
C LEU A 100 14.01 15.38 -5.82
N ARG A 101 14.97 16.20 -6.27
CA ARG A 101 16.24 16.38 -5.55
C ARG A 101 16.02 17.08 -4.22
N ALA A 102 15.26 18.18 -4.21
CA ALA A 102 14.93 18.90 -2.99
C ALA A 102 14.24 18.02 -1.94
N LEU A 103 13.36 17.10 -2.36
CA LEU A 103 12.73 16.12 -1.47
C LEU A 103 13.75 15.10 -0.91
N ARG A 104 14.66 14.58 -1.75
CA ARG A 104 15.72 13.65 -1.29
C ARG A 104 16.67 14.30 -0.30
N ASP A 105 17.02 15.57 -0.50
CA ASP A 105 17.90 16.33 0.40
C ASP A 105 17.28 16.54 1.80
N ARG A 106 15.99 16.21 1.96
CA ARG A 106 15.20 16.26 3.20
C ARG A 106 14.89 14.87 3.77
N ASP A 107 15.58 13.84 3.29
CA ASP A 107 15.38 12.43 3.67
C ASP A 107 13.95 11.89 3.42
N VAL A 108 13.18 12.54 2.53
CA VAL A 108 11.86 12.04 2.15
C VAL A 108 12.03 10.77 1.32
N CYS A 109 11.39 9.70 1.76
CA CYS A 109 11.58 8.37 1.18
C CYS A 109 10.43 7.91 0.27
N TRP A 110 9.23 8.47 0.40
CA TRP A 110 8.03 7.98 -0.26
C TRP A 110 7.38 9.01 -1.16
N ILE A 111 6.98 8.56 -2.34
CA ILE A 111 6.30 9.37 -3.35
C ILE A 111 5.21 8.53 -4.01
N LEU A 112 4.05 9.16 -4.24
CA LEU A 112 2.99 8.62 -5.06
C LEU A 112 2.66 9.61 -6.17
N ARG A 113 2.97 9.24 -7.41
CA ARG A 113 2.76 10.08 -8.59
C ARG A 113 1.38 9.86 -9.16
N GLU A 114 0.79 10.92 -9.71
CA GLU A 114 -0.46 10.82 -10.46
C GLU A 114 -0.21 10.36 -11.92
N PRO A 115 -1.14 9.59 -12.51
CA PRO A 115 -2.31 9.00 -11.89
C PRO A 115 -1.95 7.81 -10.99
N TYR A 116 -2.67 7.65 -9.88
CA TYR A 116 -2.60 6.48 -9.01
C TYR A 116 -4.01 5.95 -8.70
N ASP A 117 -4.09 4.69 -8.27
CA ASP A 117 -5.32 4.11 -7.74
C ASP A 117 -5.32 4.05 -6.20
N ALA A 118 -6.47 3.73 -5.62
CA ALA A 118 -6.62 3.70 -4.17
C ALA A 118 -5.87 2.54 -3.49
N ALA A 119 -5.49 1.49 -4.23
CA ALA A 119 -4.66 0.41 -3.71
C ALA A 119 -3.20 0.86 -3.60
N GLU A 120 -2.70 1.61 -4.58
CA GLU A 120 -1.40 2.28 -4.55
C GLU A 120 -1.33 3.31 -3.42
N PHE A 121 -2.34 4.17 -3.27
CA PHE A 121 -2.36 5.14 -2.18
C PHE A 121 -2.32 4.48 -0.81
N ARG A 122 -3.22 3.51 -0.57
CA ARG A 122 -3.23 2.71 0.67
C ARG A 122 -1.87 2.05 0.91
N PHE A 123 -1.25 1.51 -0.15
CA PHE A 123 0.03 0.83 -0.05
C PHE A 123 1.15 1.75 0.41
N VAL A 124 1.32 2.91 -0.23
CA VAL A 124 2.41 3.83 0.11
C VAL A 124 2.25 4.36 1.54
N VAL A 125 1.02 4.69 1.95
CA VAL A 125 0.74 5.12 3.33
C VAL A 125 1.02 3.99 4.33
N ALA A 126 0.57 2.76 4.04
CA ALA A 126 0.86 1.58 4.87
C ALA A 126 2.37 1.31 5.00
N ALA A 127 3.11 1.46 3.90
CA ALA A 127 4.55 1.23 3.89
C ALA A 127 5.28 2.33 4.67
N ALA A 128 4.83 3.58 4.57
CA ALA A 128 5.33 4.70 5.38
C ALA A 128 5.09 4.48 6.89
N LEU A 129 3.89 4.01 7.27
CA LEU A 129 3.55 3.64 8.66
C LEU A 129 4.44 2.51 9.23
N ALA A 130 5.08 1.71 8.37
CA ALA A 130 5.90 0.56 8.74
C ALA A 130 7.42 0.81 8.64
N THR A 131 7.86 2.05 8.35
CA THR A 131 9.26 2.37 7.95
C THR A 131 10.34 2.00 8.97
N GLU A 132 10.00 1.84 10.26
CA GLU A 132 10.96 1.43 11.31
C GLU A 132 10.82 -0.03 11.78
N ASP A 133 9.67 -0.67 11.53
CA ASP A 133 9.42 -2.07 11.91
C ASP A 133 10.11 -3.02 10.91
N LYS A 134 11.39 -2.74 10.58
CA LYS A 134 12.27 -3.49 9.70
C LYS A 134 11.59 -4.13 8.48
N LEU A 135 10.52 -3.55 7.92
CA LEU A 135 9.64 -4.27 6.98
C LEU A 135 9.63 -5.78 7.30
N ASP A 136 9.25 -6.17 8.53
CA ASP A 136 9.39 -7.57 9.00
C ASP A 136 9.04 -8.48 7.82
N PRO A 137 9.98 -9.29 7.29
CA PRO A 137 9.70 -10.16 6.16
C PRO A 137 8.48 -11.05 6.39
N ARG A 138 8.07 -11.24 7.66
CA ARG A 138 6.85 -11.93 8.09
C ARG A 138 5.58 -11.08 8.06
N SER A 139 5.68 -9.75 8.06
CA SER A 139 4.56 -8.82 7.81
C SER A 139 4.24 -8.68 6.31
N GLY A 140 5.14 -9.14 5.43
CA GLY A 140 4.87 -9.46 4.03
C GLY A 140 4.23 -8.32 3.26
N LEU A 141 5.01 -7.27 2.98
CA LEU A 141 4.62 -6.14 2.15
C LEU A 141 3.90 -6.63 0.88
N ARG A 142 2.66 -6.19 0.67
CA ARG A 142 1.82 -6.58 -0.48
C ARG A 142 1.85 -5.48 -1.52
N ALA A 143 2.71 -5.62 -2.52
CA ALA A 143 2.83 -4.65 -3.60
C ALA A 143 1.53 -4.63 -4.45
N PRO A 144 0.94 -3.45 -4.69
CA PRO A 144 -0.22 -3.29 -5.56
C PRO A 144 0.22 -3.48 -7.02
N ILE A 145 -0.43 -4.40 -7.70
CA ILE A 145 -0.16 -4.74 -9.10
C ILE A 145 -1.46 -5.02 -9.85
N SER A 146 -1.40 -5.05 -11.17
CA SER A 146 -2.49 -5.54 -12.01
C SER A 146 -1.90 -6.52 -13.01
N LEU A 147 -1.79 -7.78 -12.59
CA LEU A 147 -1.14 -8.83 -13.37
C LEU A 147 -2.16 -9.89 -13.81
N PRO A 148 -2.47 -10.00 -15.11
CA PRO A 148 -3.30 -11.08 -15.64
C PRO A 148 -2.67 -12.43 -15.35
N VAL A 149 -3.48 -13.40 -14.91
CA VAL A 149 -3.04 -14.76 -14.60
C VAL A 149 -4.14 -15.75 -14.96
N HIS A 150 -3.79 -17.03 -14.99
CA HIS A 150 -4.79 -18.10 -14.99
C HIS A 150 -4.78 -18.83 -13.65
N VAL A 151 -5.97 -19.19 -13.15
CA VAL A 151 -6.12 -19.99 -11.94
C VAL A 151 -6.77 -21.32 -12.30
N ALA A 152 -6.10 -22.42 -11.96
CA ALA A 152 -6.63 -23.76 -12.10
C ALA A 152 -7.12 -24.33 -10.76
N CYS A 153 -8.36 -24.82 -10.72
CA CYS A 153 -8.98 -25.50 -9.58
C CYS A 153 -9.85 -26.66 -10.10
N ASP A 154 -9.72 -27.85 -9.53
CA ASP A 154 -10.50 -29.05 -9.90
C ASP A 154 -10.50 -29.35 -11.42
N GLY A 155 -9.36 -29.10 -12.08
CA GLY A 155 -9.19 -29.31 -13.52
C GLY A 155 -9.78 -28.22 -14.42
N VAL A 156 -10.41 -27.20 -13.85
CA VAL A 156 -10.94 -26.04 -14.58
C VAL A 156 -9.98 -24.85 -14.45
N GLN A 157 -9.61 -24.27 -15.58
CA GLN A 157 -8.79 -23.06 -15.66
C GLN A 157 -9.68 -21.84 -15.91
N ARG A 158 -9.39 -20.73 -15.21
CA ARG A 158 -10.14 -19.47 -15.30
C ARG A 158 -9.18 -18.28 -15.39
N ASP A 159 -9.55 -17.29 -16.18
CA ASP A 159 -8.84 -16.00 -16.25
C ASP A 159 -9.08 -15.20 -14.98
N ALA A 160 -8.03 -14.54 -14.50
CA ALA A 160 -8.08 -13.74 -13.28
C ALA A 160 -7.04 -12.60 -13.32
N VAL A 161 -7.06 -11.74 -12.31
CA VAL A 161 -6.07 -10.67 -12.14
C VAL A 161 -5.54 -10.67 -10.71
N ILE A 162 -4.22 -10.74 -10.55
CA ILE A 162 -3.60 -10.44 -9.25
C ILE A 162 -3.64 -8.93 -9.02
N ARG A 163 -4.25 -8.50 -7.89
CA ARG A 163 -4.34 -7.09 -7.48
C ARG A 163 -3.27 -6.68 -6.46
N ASN A 164 -2.76 -7.65 -5.70
CA ASN A 164 -1.59 -7.44 -4.87
C ASN A 164 -0.79 -8.73 -4.71
N LEU A 165 0.52 -8.59 -4.58
CA LEU A 165 1.46 -9.69 -4.50
C LEU A 165 2.41 -9.50 -3.31
N SER A 166 2.63 -10.57 -2.58
CA SER A 166 3.69 -10.72 -1.57
C SER A 166 4.48 -11.98 -1.85
N ILE A 167 5.60 -12.15 -1.16
CA ILE A 167 6.41 -13.38 -1.24
C ILE A 167 5.59 -14.63 -0.86
N GLY A 168 4.63 -14.50 0.07
CA GLY A 168 3.87 -15.63 0.60
C GLY A 168 2.53 -15.88 -0.08
N GLY A 169 2.06 -15.00 -0.97
CA GLY A 169 0.71 -15.10 -1.52
C GLY A 169 0.25 -13.85 -2.24
N ALA A 170 -0.99 -13.89 -2.71
CA ALA A 170 -1.58 -12.85 -3.55
C ALA A 170 -3.07 -12.67 -3.24
N TYR A 171 -3.62 -11.50 -3.59
CA TYR A 171 -5.06 -11.37 -3.81
C TYR A 171 -5.36 -11.49 -5.30
N VAL A 172 -6.26 -12.40 -5.64
CA VAL A 172 -6.69 -12.69 -6.99
C VAL A 172 -8.14 -12.25 -7.16
N ALA A 173 -8.37 -11.24 -8.00
CA ALA A 173 -9.69 -10.88 -8.45
C ALA A 173 -10.21 -11.96 -9.41
N LEU A 174 -11.31 -12.61 -9.02
CA LEU A 174 -11.89 -13.74 -9.73
C LEU A 174 -13.37 -13.85 -9.36
N ASP A 175 -14.23 -13.94 -10.37
CA ASP A 175 -15.65 -14.19 -10.17
C ASP A 175 -15.90 -15.61 -9.64
N ALA A 176 -16.80 -15.70 -8.65
CA ALA A 176 -17.13 -16.96 -7.97
C ALA A 176 -15.88 -17.76 -7.53
N PRO A 177 -15.04 -17.19 -6.65
CA PRO A 177 -13.78 -17.81 -6.24
C PRO A 177 -14.03 -19.16 -5.55
N PRO A 178 -13.11 -20.14 -5.67
CA PRO A 178 -13.17 -21.37 -4.88
C PRO A 178 -13.29 -21.10 -3.37
N ALA A 179 -13.87 -22.02 -2.62
CA ALA A 179 -14.06 -21.85 -1.19
C ALA A 179 -12.71 -21.77 -0.43
N PRO A 180 -12.66 -21.11 0.75
CA PRO A 180 -11.50 -21.17 1.63
C PRO A 180 -11.09 -22.62 1.94
N GLY A 181 -9.79 -22.89 1.91
CA GLY A 181 -9.19 -24.22 2.04
C GLY A 181 -8.94 -24.95 0.71
N SER A 182 -9.58 -24.54 -0.39
CA SER A 182 -9.35 -25.12 -1.71
C SER A 182 -7.88 -24.99 -2.16
N ALA A 183 -7.36 -26.05 -2.78
CA ALA A 183 -6.08 -26.02 -3.45
C ALA A 183 -6.24 -25.49 -4.87
N VAL A 184 -5.39 -24.55 -5.25
CA VAL A 184 -5.38 -23.94 -6.59
C VAL A 184 -3.95 -23.92 -7.14
N ARG A 185 -3.83 -23.84 -8.47
CA ARG A 185 -2.56 -23.50 -9.14
C ARG A 185 -2.72 -22.15 -9.83
N VAL A 186 -1.71 -21.31 -9.74
CA VAL A 186 -1.71 -19.97 -10.35
C VAL A 186 -0.63 -19.93 -11.42
N ASP A 187 -1.01 -19.73 -12.68
CA ASP A 187 -0.06 -19.51 -13.77
C ASP A 187 0.41 -18.07 -13.70
N LEU A 188 1.66 -17.88 -13.29
CA LEU A 188 2.26 -16.59 -12.97
C LEU A 188 3.47 -16.34 -13.87
N GLU A 189 3.46 -15.21 -14.58
CA GLU A 189 4.57 -14.77 -15.42
C GLU A 189 5.13 -13.46 -14.85
N LEU A 190 6.40 -13.48 -14.45
CA LEU A 190 7.13 -12.33 -13.92
C LEU A 190 8.40 -12.11 -14.75
N GLY A 191 8.39 -11.09 -15.61
CA GLY A 191 9.47 -10.87 -16.58
C GLY A 191 9.63 -12.09 -17.49
N ASP A 192 10.84 -12.64 -17.55
CA ASP A 192 11.17 -13.80 -18.39
C ASP A 192 10.90 -15.16 -17.71
N ARG A 193 10.28 -15.16 -16.52
CA ARG A 193 10.06 -16.38 -15.74
C ARG A 193 8.57 -16.70 -15.63
N ALA A 194 8.19 -17.85 -16.19
CA ALA A 194 6.89 -18.47 -15.96
C ALA A 194 6.99 -19.48 -14.80
N MET A 195 6.01 -19.47 -13.91
CA MET A 195 5.92 -20.39 -12.78
C MET A 195 4.45 -20.77 -12.51
N GLN A 196 4.25 -21.91 -11.85
CA GLN A 196 2.93 -22.44 -11.51
C GLN A 196 2.82 -22.77 -10.02
N PRO A 197 2.94 -21.79 -9.11
CA PRO A 197 2.86 -22.05 -7.69
C PRO A 197 1.52 -22.70 -7.32
N GLU A 198 1.61 -23.80 -6.57
CA GLU A 198 0.47 -24.32 -5.82
C GLU A 198 0.12 -23.33 -4.71
N ALA A 199 -1.16 -23.14 -4.43
CA ALA A 199 -1.63 -22.24 -3.39
C ALA A 199 -2.87 -22.78 -2.67
N THR A 200 -3.14 -22.25 -1.49
CA THR A 200 -4.39 -22.49 -0.75
C THR A 200 -5.20 -21.21 -0.71
N VAL A 201 -6.49 -21.30 -0.99
CA VAL A 201 -7.42 -20.19 -0.73
C VAL A 201 -7.53 -19.97 0.77
N VAL A 202 -7.18 -18.78 1.24
CA VAL A 202 -7.19 -18.42 2.68
C VAL A 202 -8.51 -17.74 3.06
N TYR A 203 -9.02 -16.89 2.18
CA TYR A 203 -10.32 -16.24 2.31
C TYR A 203 -10.89 -15.91 0.94
N THR A 204 -12.20 -15.69 0.88
CA THR A 204 -12.90 -15.20 -0.30
C THR A 204 -13.63 -13.90 0.03
N GLN A 205 -13.87 -13.11 -1.01
CA GLN A 205 -14.65 -11.88 -0.94
C GLN A 205 -15.65 -11.89 -2.10
N GLY A 206 -16.94 -11.70 -1.78
CA GLY A 206 -17.98 -11.60 -2.80
C GLY A 206 -17.94 -10.25 -3.52
N SER A 207 -18.46 -10.23 -4.75
CA SER A 207 -18.76 -8.98 -5.45
C SER A 207 -20.08 -8.42 -4.91
N ASP A 208 -20.01 -7.46 -3.98
CA ASP A 208 -21.20 -6.77 -3.51
C ASP A 208 -21.59 -5.67 -4.50
N ALA A 209 -22.65 -5.91 -5.27
CA ALA A 209 -23.25 -4.92 -6.17
C ALA A 209 -24.13 -3.87 -5.44
N GLY A 210 -24.27 -3.96 -4.11
CA GLY A 210 -25.26 -3.21 -3.32
C GLY A 210 -24.75 -2.02 -2.51
N GLY A 211 -23.47 -1.66 -2.59
CA GLY A 211 -22.85 -0.61 -1.76
C GLY A 211 -22.14 0.49 -2.57
N ARG A 212 -21.85 1.63 -1.91
CA ARG A 212 -21.24 2.86 -2.48
C ARG A 212 -19.89 2.68 -3.20
N ALA A 213 -19.25 1.51 -3.11
CA ALA A 213 -18.09 1.14 -3.90
C ALA A 213 -18.20 -0.33 -4.32
N VAL A 214 -18.21 -0.60 -5.63
CA VAL A 214 -18.16 -1.97 -6.18
C VAL A 214 -16.80 -2.55 -5.80
N ARG A 215 -16.78 -3.47 -4.84
CA ARG A 215 -15.58 -4.24 -4.51
C ARG A 215 -15.53 -5.43 -5.47
N GLU A 216 -14.46 -5.53 -6.25
CA GLU A 216 -14.23 -6.69 -7.10
C GLU A 216 -14.15 -7.95 -6.23
N GLY A 217 -14.98 -8.94 -6.56
CA GLY A 217 -14.94 -10.24 -5.92
C GLY A 217 -13.60 -10.94 -6.17
N GLY A 218 -13.20 -11.80 -5.26
CA GLY A 218 -11.92 -12.48 -5.38
C GLY A 218 -11.54 -13.31 -4.17
N MET A 219 -10.27 -13.66 -4.09
CA MET A 219 -9.73 -14.51 -3.05
C MET A 219 -8.31 -14.13 -2.65
N GLY A 220 -8.01 -14.27 -1.37
CA GLY A 220 -6.63 -14.32 -0.91
C GLY A 220 -6.09 -15.74 -1.03
N VAL A 221 -4.94 -15.91 -1.67
CA VAL A 221 -4.23 -17.20 -1.78
C VAL A 221 -2.89 -17.13 -1.05
N ALA A 222 -2.50 -18.24 -0.42
CA ALA A 222 -1.18 -18.43 0.17
C ALA A 222 -0.41 -19.48 -0.64
N PHE A 223 0.76 -19.12 -1.16
CA PHE A 223 1.61 -20.02 -1.94
C PHE A 223 2.16 -21.15 -1.07
N ARG A 224 2.11 -22.38 -1.57
CA ARG A 224 2.65 -23.58 -0.94
C ARG A 224 4.07 -23.82 -1.45
N ALA A 225 5.02 -23.92 -0.52
CA ALA A 225 6.38 -24.40 -0.76
C ALA A 225 7.05 -23.87 -2.06
N LEU A 226 7.14 -22.54 -2.20
CA LEU A 226 7.90 -21.93 -3.30
C LEU A 226 9.36 -22.39 -3.27
N GLU A 227 9.86 -22.86 -4.41
CA GLU A 227 11.28 -23.10 -4.60
C GLU A 227 12.06 -21.79 -4.48
N GLU A 228 13.32 -21.86 -4.03
CA GLU A 228 14.13 -20.67 -3.80
C GLU A 228 14.26 -19.76 -5.05
N PRO A 229 14.43 -20.30 -6.27
CA PRO A 229 14.49 -19.47 -7.47
C PRO A 229 13.17 -18.72 -7.78
N ASP A 230 12.01 -19.32 -7.49
CA ASP A 230 10.70 -18.66 -7.67
C ASP A 230 10.48 -17.60 -6.59
N ARG A 231 10.82 -17.92 -5.33
CA ARG A 231 10.78 -16.98 -4.21
C ARG A 231 11.64 -15.74 -4.50
N ALA A 232 12.86 -15.93 -4.98
CA ALA A 232 13.77 -14.85 -5.32
C ALA A 232 13.24 -13.99 -6.48
N CYS A 233 12.63 -14.62 -7.50
CA CYS A 233 12.00 -13.91 -8.61
C CYS A 233 10.82 -13.03 -8.15
N ILE A 234 9.91 -13.58 -7.33
CA ILE A 234 8.80 -12.82 -6.75
C ILE A 234 9.31 -11.68 -5.88
N ALA A 235 10.33 -11.91 -5.05
CA ALA A 235 10.91 -10.89 -4.19
C ALA A 235 11.52 -9.73 -5.00
N ALA A 236 12.29 -10.03 -6.05
CA ALA A 236 12.87 -9.03 -6.93
C ALA A 236 11.79 -8.21 -7.65
N PHE A 237 10.75 -8.88 -8.16
CA PHE A 237 9.63 -8.19 -8.80
C PHE A 237 8.88 -7.25 -7.84
N ILE A 238 8.64 -7.69 -6.60
CA ILE A 238 8.03 -6.85 -5.56
C ILE A 238 8.94 -5.65 -5.25
N GLU A 239 10.24 -5.87 -5.11
CA GLU A 239 11.19 -4.79 -4.85
C GLU A 239 11.20 -3.75 -5.97
N ASP A 240 11.27 -4.19 -7.22
CA ASP A 240 11.20 -3.31 -8.39
C ASP A 240 9.90 -2.52 -8.43
N ARG A 241 8.77 -3.16 -8.09
CA ARG A 241 7.49 -2.47 -7.98
C ARG A 241 7.48 -1.45 -6.85
N VAL A 242 8.04 -1.77 -5.69
CA VAL A 242 8.12 -0.86 -4.53
C VAL A 242 8.99 0.34 -4.85
N ARG A 243 10.07 0.15 -5.63
CA ARG A 243 10.97 1.24 -6.05
C ARG A 243 10.24 2.34 -6.83
N CYS A 244 9.15 2.03 -7.53
CA CYS A 244 8.33 3.05 -8.19
C CYS A 244 7.71 4.07 -7.21
N PHE A 245 7.58 3.71 -5.94
CA PHE A 245 7.03 4.55 -4.88
C PHE A 245 8.10 5.16 -3.97
N ARG A 246 9.38 4.94 -4.27
CA ARG A 246 10.51 5.49 -3.54
C ARG A 246 11.09 6.68 -4.28
N LEU A 247 11.60 7.66 -3.52
CA LEU A 247 12.37 8.78 -4.05
C LEU A 247 13.79 8.37 -4.39
#